data_AF-A0AAX1LH76-F1
#
_entry.id   AF-A0AAX1LH76-F1
#
_cell.length_a   1.000
_cell.length_b   1.000
_cell.length_c   1.000
_cell.angle_alpha   90.00
_cell.angle_beta   90.00
_cell.angle_gamma   90.00
#
_symmetry.space_group_name_H-M   'P 1'
#
loop_
_entity.id
_entity.type
_entity.pdbx_description
1 polymer ?
#
loop_
_entity_poly.entity_id
_entity_poly.type
_entity_poly.pdbx_seq_one_letter_code
_entity_poly.pdbx_strand_id
1 'polypeptide(L)'
;MTGTKLGDDVQYDSKSGKWVIGSSGFRDSLEFMKSLYDKGYGPSVSEALDTNLQKKMQSEWFPDGKIAATVEGSWYPSSWAKGSSFEWNGHDSKMEVAAFPTQSGQEPGFVSMSGGWAVAVGSKSKNKDFPAEWDAWDIPPENHQFG
;
A
#
# COMPACT_ATOMS: atom_id res chain seq x y z
N MET A 1 -18.79 -16.99 15.86
CA MET A 1 -17.82 -16.60 14.82
C MET A 1 -16.66 -17.57 14.88
N THR A 2 -16.39 -18.33 13.81
CA THR A 2 -15.39 -19.41 13.79
C THR A 2 -14.02 -18.88 13.36
N GLY A 3 -13.23 -18.37 14.32
CA GLY A 3 -11.79 -18.10 14.15
C GLY A 3 -10.95 -19.23 14.72
N THR A 4 -9.74 -19.42 14.22
CA THR A 4 -8.82 -20.48 14.68
C THR A 4 -7.82 -19.92 15.69
N LYS A 5 -7.19 -20.81 16.47
CA LYS A 5 -6.31 -20.45 17.60
C LYS A 5 -4.88 -20.04 17.18
N LEU A 6 -4.63 -19.75 15.90
CA LEU A 6 -3.28 -19.42 15.43
C LEU A 6 -2.73 -18.08 15.97
N GLY A 7 -3.54 -17.29 16.67
CA GLY A 7 -3.08 -16.09 17.38
C GLY A 7 -2.99 -14.85 16.48
N ASP A 8 -2.14 -13.91 16.86
CA ASP A 8 -2.08 -12.55 16.31
C ASP A 8 -1.19 -12.41 15.06
N ASP A 9 -0.42 -13.45 14.72
CA ASP A 9 0.64 -13.38 13.70
C ASP A 9 0.20 -13.81 12.30
N VAL A 10 -1.05 -14.29 12.13
CA VAL A 10 -1.55 -14.80 10.85
C VAL A 10 -2.99 -14.39 10.59
N GLN A 11 -3.28 -14.02 9.34
CA GLN A 11 -4.64 -13.67 8.90
C GLN A 11 -5.45 -14.91 8.48
N TYR A 12 -4.77 -15.98 8.02
CA TYR A 12 -5.41 -17.17 7.47
C TYR A 12 -4.78 -18.46 8.00
N ASP A 13 -5.62 -19.37 8.47
CA ASP A 13 -5.22 -20.72 8.86
C ASP A 13 -5.35 -21.68 7.68
N SER A 14 -4.21 -21.96 7.05
CA SER A 14 -4.14 -22.88 5.92
C SER A 14 -4.46 -24.33 6.28
N LYS A 15 -4.30 -24.75 7.55
CA LYS A 15 -4.59 -26.13 7.99
C LYS A 15 -6.09 -26.36 8.09
N SER A 16 -6.82 -25.40 8.64
CA SER A 16 -8.28 -25.51 8.80
C SER A 16 -9.08 -24.86 7.68
N GLY A 17 -8.43 -24.09 6.79
CA GLY A 17 -9.05 -23.39 5.67
C GLY A 17 -9.93 -22.21 6.11
N LYS A 18 -9.57 -21.53 7.21
CA LYS A 18 -10.41 -20.50 7.85
C LYS A 18 -9.63 -19.23 8.10
N TRP A 19 -10.34 -18.11 8.00
CA TRP A 19 -9.83 -16.82 8.45
C TRP A 19 -9.67 -16.80 9.97
N VAL A 20 -8.57 -16.20 10.42
CA VAL A 20 -8.38 -15.87 11.83
C VAL A 20 -9.17 -14.61 12.10
N ILE A 21 -10.24 -14.72 12.87
CA ILE A 21 -11.13 -13.60 13.20
C ILE A 21 -11.08 -13.31 14.70
N GLY A 22 -11.04 -12.02 15.05
CA GLY A 22 -11.09 -11.56 16.43
C GLY A 22 -9.80 -11.71 17.24
N SER A 23 -8.66 -11.89 16.56
CA SER A 23 -7.32 -11.75 17.14
C SER A 23 -7.13 -10.36 17.76
N SER A 24 -6.20 -10.22 18.70
CA SER A 24 -5.88 -8.93 19.33
C SER A 24 -5.37 -7.95 18.29
N GLY A 25 -4.43 -8.37 17.43
CA GLY A 25 -3.89 -7.53 16.36
C GLY A 25 -4.96 -7.01 15.38
N PHE A 26 -5.98 -7.81 15.06
CA PHE A 26 -7.10 -7.37 14.22
C PHE A 26 -7.98 -6.34 14.95
N ARG A 27 -8.30 -6.57 16.22
CA ARG A 27 -9.09 -5.64 17.04
C ARG A 27 -8.36 -4.32 17.25
N ASP A 28 -7.07 -4.38 17.59
CA ASP A 28 -6.21 -3.21 17.82
C ASP A 28 -6.07 -2.38 16.54
N SER A 29 -5.96 -3.02 15.37
CA SER A 29 -5.94 -2.33 14.07
C SER A 29 -7.25 -1.56 13.80
N LEU A 30 -8.40 -2.17 14.10
CA LEU A 30 -9.70 -1.50 13.96
C LEU A 30 -9.87 -0.36 14.98
N GLU A 31 -9.36 -0.52 16.20
CA GLU A 31 -9.37 0.53 17.21
C GLU A 31 -8.44 1.70 16.86
N PHE A 32 -7.30 1.42 16.25
CA PHE A 32 -6.41 2.43 15.66
C PHE A 32 -7.13 3.23 14.57
N MET A 33 -7.77 2.54 13.61
CA MET A 33 -8.56 3.22 12.56
C MET A 33 -9.67 4.07 13.17
N LYS A 34 -10.44 3.52 14.12
CA LYS A 34 -11.48 4.28 14.83
C LYS A 34 -10.90 5.53 15.49
N SER A 35 -9.75 5.41 16.15
CA SER A 35 -9.08 6.53 16.82
C SER A 35 -8.66 7.64 15.86
N LEU A 36 -8.22 7.31 14.64
CA LEU A 36 -7.90 8.31 13.62
C LEU A 36 -9.13 9.12 13.22
N TYR A 37 -10.27 8.45 13.01
CA TYR A 37 -11.52 9.13 12.64
C TYR A 37 -12.12 9.92 13.81
N ASP A 38 -12.15 9.36 15.01
CA ASP A 38 -12.65 10.04 16.21
C ASP A 38 -11.87 11.33 16.51
N LYS A 39 -10.55 11.31 16.26
CA LYS A 39 -9.66 12.47 16.46
C LYS A 39 -9.64 13.43 15.27
N GLY A 40 -10.33 13.12 14.17
CA GLY A 40 -10.33 13.93 12.95
C GLY A 40 -8.99 13.95 12.21
N TYR A 41 -8.18 12.91 12.36
CA TYR A 41 -6.89 12.75 11.66
C TYR A 41 -7.03 12.09 10.29
N GLY A 42 -8.19 11.47 10.01
CA GLY A 42 -8.55 10.97 8.70
C GLY A 42 -9.47 11.92 7.93
N PRO A 43 -9.65 11.71 6.62
CA PRO A 43 -10.70 12.39 5.86
C PRO A 43 -12.09 12.02 6.40
N SER A 44 -13.13 12.79 6.06
CA SER A 44 -14.50 12.38 6.38
C SER A 44 -14.84 11.05 5.72
N VAL A 45 -15.82 10.30 6.26
CA VAL A 45 -16.24 9.02 5.68
C VAL A 45 -16.72 9.20 4.23
N SER A 46 -17.37 10.31 3.91
CA SER A 46 -17.81 10.59 2.54
C SER A 46 -16.63 10.82 1.59
N GLU A 47 -15.57 11.48 2.05
CA GLU A 47 -14.34 11.66 1.26
C GLU A 47 -13.58 10.34 1.12
N ALA A 48 -13.50 9.54 2.18
CA ALA A 48 -12.86 8.22 2.17
C ALA A 48 -13.51 7.24 1.18
N LEU A 49 -14.81 7.39 0.94
CA LEU A 49 -15.58 6.56 0.00
C LEU A 49 -15.64 7.15 -1.42
N ASP A 50 -15.05 8.33 -1.65
CA ASP A 50 -14.97 8.92 -2.99
C ASP A 50 -13.93 8.16 -3.84
N THR A 51 -14.37 7.65 -4.99
CA THR A 51 -13.49 6.94 -5.94
C THR A 51 -12.38 7.82 -6.50
N ASN A 52 -12.47 9.14 -6.37
CA ASN A 52 -11.46 10.10 -6.80
C ASN A 52 -10.58 10.61 -5.65
N LEU A 53 -10.70 10.07 -4.43
CA LEU A 53 -9.90 10.54 -3.29
C LEU A 53 -8.40 10.54 -3.60
N GLN A 54 -7.89 9.45 -4.19
CA GLN A 54 -6.46 9.36 -4.53
C GLN A 54 -6.01 10.45 -5.50
N LYS A 55 -6.82 10.71 -6.53
CA LYS A 55 -6.59 11.81 -7.47
C LYS A 55 -6.58 13.15 -6.76
N LYS A 56 -7.57 13.43 -5.90
CA LYS A 56 -7.64 14.67 -5.10
C LYS A 56 -6.42 14.85 -4.19
N MET A 57 -5.95 13.77 -3.56
CA MET A 57 -4.75 13.81 -2.73
C MET A 57 -3.53 14.26 -3.54
N GLN A 58 -3.34 13.67 -4.72
CA GLN A 58 -2.21 13.96 -5.61
C GLN A 58 -2.28 15.36 -6.23
N SER A 59 -3.45 15.76 -6.74
CA SER A 59 -3.60 17.00 -7.51
C SER A 59 -3.84 18.24 -6.67
N GLU A 60 -4.41 18.10 -5.47
CA GLU A 60 -4.88 19.22 -4.67
C GLU A 60 -4.39 19.13 -3.22
N TRP A 61 -4.65 18.04 -2.49
CA TRP A 61 -4.50 18.09 -1.04
C TRP A 61 -3.04 18.16 -0.58
N PHE A 62 -2.12 17.42 -1.19
CA PHE A 62 -0.70 17.55 -0.90
C PHE A 62 -0.13 18.89 -1.39
N PRO A 63 -0.34 19.31 -2.67
CA PRO A 63 0.13 20.61 -3.15
C PRO A 63 -0.35 21.80 -2.31
N ASP A 64 -1.61 21.76 -1.84
CA ASP A 64 -2.22 22.80 -1.02
C ASP A 64 -1.91 22.67 0.49
N GLY A 65 -1.20 21.62 0.91
CA GLY A 65 -0.89 21.37 2.32
C GLY A 65 -2.10 21.04 3.20
N LYS A 66 -3.18 20.49 2.61
CA LYS A 66 -4.40 20.05 3.33
C LYS A 66 -4.21 18.74 4.08
N ILE A 67 -3.25 17.91 3.64
CA ILE A 67 -2.85 16.68 4.32
C ILE A 67 -1.34 16.69 4.57
N ALA A 68 -0.92 16.06 5.67
CA ALA A 68 0.48 16.00 6.06
C ALA A 68 1.14 14.64 5.73
N ALA A 69 0.35 13.56 5.68
CA ALA A 69 0.87 12.22 5.47
C ALA A 69 -0.19 11.31 4.81
N THR A 70 0.28 10.26 4.15
CA THR A 70 -0.52 9.16 3.64
C THR A 70 0.29 7.85 3.76
N VAL A 71 -0.38 6.71 3.70
CA VAL A 71 0.25 5.38 3.63
C VAL A 71 0.09 4.87 2.21
N GLU A 72 1.17 4.94 1.43
CA GLU A 72 1.18 4.65 0.01
C GLU A 72 2.42 3.82 -0.38
N GLY A 73 2.39 3.23 -1.56
CA GLY A 73 3.53 2.51 -2.10
C GLY A 73 4.54 3.41 -2.81
N SER A 74 5.71 2.84 -3.14
CA SER A 74 6.83 3.54 -3.78
C SER A 74 6.50 4.18 -5.14
N TRP A 75 5.44 3.71 -5.81
CA TRP A 75 4.98 4.28 -7.07
C TRP A 75 4.31 5.65 -6.92
N TYR A 76 3.81 6.00 -5.73
CA TYR A 76 2.96 7.18 -5.54
C TYR A 76 3.64 8.51 -5.93
N PRO A 77 4.91 8.77 -5.56
CA PRO A 77 5.59 10.02 -5.93
C PRO A 77 5.79 10.20 -7.44
N SER A 78 5.76 9.12 -8.24
CA SER A 78 5.87 9.23 -9.71
C SER A 78 4.74 10.06 -10.33
N SER A 79 3.61 10.17 -9.64
CA SER A 79 2.48 10.99 -10.04
C SER A 79 2.78 12.49 -10.03
N TRP A 80 3.84 12.94 -9.35
CA TRP A 80 4.25 14.35 -9.24
C TRP A 80 5.46 14.72 -10.10
N ALA A 81 6.10 13.74 -10.74
CA ALA A 81 7.26 13.96 -11.57
C ALA A 81 6.96 14.89 -12.76
N LYS A 82 7.98 15.52 -13.31
CA LYS A 82 7.84 16.38 -14.49
C LYS A 82 7.21 15.63 -15.66
N GLY A 83 6.16 16.19 -16.26
CA GLY A 83 5.40 15.60 -17.36
C GLY A 83 4.34 14.56 -16.94
N SER A 84 4.15 14.30 -15.65
CA SER A 84 3.09 13.43 -15.16
C SER A 84 1.71 14.12 -15.21
N SER A 85 0.65 13.34 -14.94
CA SER A 85 -0.72 13.88 -14.88
C SER A 85 -0.96 14.89 -13.74
N PHE A 86 -0.11 14.87 -12.70
CA PHE A 86 -0.23 15.75 -11.54
C PHE A 86 1.12 16.40 -11.21
N GLU A 87 1.88 16.81 -12.23
CA GLU A 87 3.20 17.45 -12.06
C GLU A 87 3.16 18.51 -10.94
N TRP A 88 3.99 18.32 -9.92
CA TRP A 88 4.08 19.23 -8.78
C TRP A 88 5.53 19.67 -8.56
N ASN A 89 5.86 20.85 -9.07
CA ASN A 89 7.21 21.39 -9.00
C ASN A 89 7.66 21.62 -7.54
N GLY A 90 8.83 21.07 -7.19
CA GLY A 90 9.44 21.14 -5.86
C GLY A 90 8.91 20.12 -4.85
N HIS A 91 8.13 19.12 -5.27
CA HIS A 91 7.61 18.07 -4.38
C HIS A 91 8.74 17.32 -3.64
N ASP A 92 9.90 17.15 -4.29
CA ASP A 92 11.10 16.50 -3.79
C ASP A 92 11.70 17.19 -2.56
N SER A 93 11.51 18.52 -2.44
CA SER A 93 11.92 19.30 -1.27
C SER A 93 10.88 19.34 -0.15
N LYS A 94 9.68 18.81 -0.37
CA LYS A 94 8.52 18.92 0.55
C LYS A 94 8.04 17.58 1.08
N MET A 95 8.35 16.49 0.38
CA MET A 95 7.86 15.16 0.68
C MET A 95 8.99 14.25 1.10
N GLU A 96 8.76 13.49 2.17
CA GLU A 96 9.66 12.45 2.65
C GLU A 96 8.89 11.14 2.86
N VAL A 97 9.62 10.03 2.90
CA VAL A 97 9.07 8.70 3.21
C VAL A 97 9.57 8.29 4.59
N ALA A 98 8.64 7.89 5.45
CA ALA A 98 8.94 7.31 6.75
C ALA A 98 8.43 5.87 6.82
N ALA A 99 9.17 5.00 7.50
CA ALA A 99 8.74 3.63 7.74
C ALA A 99 7.49 3.60 8.64
N PHE A 100 6.54 2.72 8.35
CA PHE A 100 5.35 2.59 9.19
C PHE A 100 5.73 1.86 10.49
N PRO A 101 5.46 2.44 11.66
CA PRO A 101 6.00 1.91 12.91
C PRO A 101 5.33 0.59 13.32
N THR A 102 6.06 -0.22 14.08
CA THR A 102 5.44 -1.30 14.86
C THR A 102 4.61 -0.72 16.00
N GLN A 103 3.55 -1.43 16.43
CA GLN A 103 2.61 -0.96 17.46
C GLN A 103 3.28 -0.52 18.77
N SER A 104 4.34 -1.22 19.19
CA SER A 104 5.07 -0.94 20.45
C SER A 104 6.54 -0.57 20.21
N GLY A 105 6.94 -0.26 18.98
CA GLY A 105 8.34 0.03 18.64
C GLY A 105 9.28 -1.18 18.75
N GLN A 106 8.75 -2.40 18.83
CA GLN A 106 9.55 -3.62 18.87
C GLN A 106 10.32 -3.82 17.56
N GLU A 107 11.49 -4.47 17.63
CA GLU A 107 12.34 -4.83 16.48
C GLU A 107 11.54 -5.55 15.38
N PRO A 108 11.77 -5.25 14.08
CA PRO A 108 12.80 -4.36 13.53
C PRO A 108 12.43 -2.85 13.56
N GLY A 109 11.40 -2.47 14.32
CA GLY A 109 10.96 -1.08 14.50
C GLY A 109 9.93 -0.58 13.48
N PHE A 110 9.68 -1.36 12.42
CA PHE A 110 8.70 -1.03 11.41
C PHE A 110 7.97 -2.27 10.88
N VAL A 111 6.80 -2.03 10.28
CA VAL A 111 6.06 -3.00 9.48
C VAL A 111 5.92 -2.48 8.06
N SER A 112 5.82 -3.40 7.11
CA SER A 112 5.50 -3.08 5.71
C SER A 112 4.56 -4.14 5.16
N MET A 113 3.79 -3.76 4.15
CA MET A 113 2.92 -4.66 3.43
C MET A 113 3.60 -5.04 2.11
N SER A 114 3.86 -6.33 1.91
CA SER A 114 4.36 -6.82 0.61
C SER A 114 3.27 -6.67 -0.44
N GLY A 115 3.55 -5.88 -1.49
CA GLY A 115 2.73 -5.77 -2.68
C GLY A 115 3.57 -5.98 -3.94
N GLY A 116 3.02 -5.60 -5.09
CA GLY A 116 3.71 -5.66 -6.37
C GLY A 116 2.83 -6.19 -7.49
N TRP A 117 3.41 -6.29 -8.67
CA TRP A 117 2.76 -6.81 -9.86
C TRP A 117 3.41 -8.13 -10.26
N ALA A 118 2.58 -9.10 -10.60
CA ALA A 118 3.03 -10.34 -11.22
C ALA A 118 2.57 -10.36 -12.67
N VAL A 119 3.46 -10.77 -13.57
CA VAL A 119 3.12 -11.11 -14.94
C VAL A 119 2.78 -12.61 -14.99
N ALA A 120 1.68 -12.97 -15.63
CA ALA A 120 1.26 -14.37 -15.77
C ALA A 120 0.98 -14.69 -17.24
N VAL A 121 1.48 -15.83 -17.72
CA VAL A 121 1.14 -16.37 -19.04
C VAL A 121 -0.04 -17.32 -18.91
N GLY A 122 -1.08 -17.09 -19.71
CA GLY A 122 -2.27 -17.93 -19.70
C GLY A 122 -1.96 -19.38 -20.06
N SER A 123 -2.53 -20.34 -19.34
CA SER A 123 -2.28 -21.79 -19.54
C SER A 123 -2.62 -22.30 -20.94
N LYS A 124 -3.45 -21.56 -21.69
CA LYS A 124 -3.83 -21.85 -23.08
C LYS A 124 -3.13 -20.97 -24.12
N SER A 125 -2.14 -20.17 -23.73
CA SER A 125 -1.35 -19.39 -24.68
C SER A 125 -0.78 -20.32 -25.76
N LYS A 126 -0.87 -19.89 -27.02
CA LYS A 126 -0.21 -20.58 -28.14
C LYS A 126 1.29 -20.32 -28.16
N ASN A 127 1.73 -19.22 -27.53
CA ASN A 127 3.13 -18.86 -27.35
C ASN A 127 3.50 -19.17 -25.89
N LYS A 128 3.79 -20.45 -25.62
CA LYS A 128 4.17 -20.92 -24.29
C LYS A 128 5.63 -20.67 -23.95
N ASP A 129 6.45 -20.36 -24.95
CA ASP A 129 7.89 -20.12 -24.81
C ASP A 129 8.22 -18.64 -24.52
N PHE A 130 7.21 -17.76 -24.57
CA PHE A 130 7.31 -16.35 -24.20
C PHE A 130 7.97 -16.07 -22.83
N PRO A 131 7.77 -16.89 -21.77
CA PRO A 131 8.48 -16.70 -20.50
C PRO A 131 10.01 -16.74 -20.62
N ALA A 132 10.55 -17.62 -21.47
CA ALA A 132 12.01 -17.75 -21.65
C ALA A 132 12.60 -16.58 -22.47
N GLU A 133 11.80 -15.97 -23.34
CA GLU A 133 12.15 -14.75 -24.09
C GLU A 133 12.06 -13.51 -23.19
N TRP A 134 11.14 -13.49 -22.22
CA TRP A 134 11.00 -12.43 -21.23
C TRP A 134 12.14 -12.41 -20.20
N ASP A 135 12.63 -13.57 -19.75
CA ASP A 135 13.82 -13.63 -18.90
C ASP A 135 15.08 -13.05 -19.59
N ALA A 136 15.07 -12.97 -20.93
CA ALA A 136 16.11 -12.29 -21.71
C ALA A 136 15.86 -10.78 -21.88
N TRP A 137 14.64 -10.31 -21.59
CA TRP A 137 14.36 -8.89 -21.34
C TRP A 137 14.74 -8.60 -19.89
N ASP A 138 16.04 -8.50 -19.64
CA ASP A 138 16.60 -7.88 -18.45
C ASP A 138 15.85 -6.56 -18.26
N ILE A 139 14.87 -6.52 -17.34
CA ILE A 139 14.08 -5.30 -17.13
C ILE A 139 15.12 -4.30 -16.63
N PRO A 140 15.43 -3.27 -17.42
CA PRO A 140 16.53 -2.39 -17.07
C PRO A 140 16.26 -1.79 -15.68
N PRO A 141 17.27 -1.60 -14.82
CA PRO A 141 17.09 -1.08 -13.47
C PRO A 141 16.29 0.24 -13.43
N GLU A 142 16.36 1.06 -14.49
CA GLU A 142 15.58 2.28 -14.67
C GLU A 142 14.07 2.06 -14.86
N ASN A 143 13.66 0.85 -15.24
CA ASN A 143 12.27 0.41 -15.37
C ASN A 143 11.78 -0.36 -14.12
N HIS A 144 12.67 -0.61 -13.16
CA HIS A 144 12.25 -1.01 -11.82
C HIS A 144 11.69 0.21 -11.11
N GLN A 145 10.39 0.18 -10.79
CA GLN A 145 9.76 1.21 -9.98
C GLN A 145 10.21 1.04 -8.52
N PHE A 146 11.45 1.45 -8.25
CA PHE A 146 12.12 1.58 -6.95
C PHE A 146 12.00 0.36 -6.01
N GLY A 147 13.10 -0.40 -5.92
CA GLY A 147 13.41 -1.29 -4.81
C GLY A 147 14.23 -0.59 -3.73
#